data_AF-A0A951MNM4-F1
#
_entry.id   AF-A0A951MNM4-F1
#
_cell.length_a   1.000
_cell.length_b   1.000
_cell.length_c   1.000
_cell.angle_alpha   90.00
_cell.angle_beta   90.00
_cell.angle_gamma   90.00
#
_symmetry.space_group_name_H-M   'P 1'
#
loop_
_entity.id
_entity.type
_entity.pdbx_description
1 polymer ?
#
loop_
_entity_poly.entity_id
_entity_poly.type
_entity_poly.pdbx_seq_one_letter_code
_entity_poly.pdbx_strand_id
1 'polypeptide(L)'
;MKKTFYCLFLLLYLTQGYSQDHIMQISPKCGQEKKIVNSFSQMGLKQKEIYVLHFRPAACPRCESGIWISTSLLKAQNKEVVLIVDGENQKQSTDYLNSLKGINLNDFSYIIYDTSQFFRTLIDYQATFNLSYPLLHKINIEVGFFHSINPLSGTAVNSESIISIIDNTDIQKCIELTDEKQKDKTTKNTFWDHEILLNSKNLVNPREINANRRFIYLTDATTNHVIIYDSNGEQVYDYYPEALELMLDIKEDTLFRKKIQEDLIDSGIARVIYLNAYTSEHGLTTIPSSVPNIWYEGETAFYANTPLFIEKQNENTIKNIIRFETSIDFNDSVKQKSPLVAVHDYYKPFFENYFAFPLIKGWPAQGFELDLNNSDNNPFDTKFYNNSQVLRVYKNNLEYLDIGQLAKIYTEKKLGYFYQNSFYTSSSTTFYLFDKLSGEVQIFDKKSIDEQKNIFKTVQLFPEKITRLQNLSPQISNNETKLNLLTPFKPILTETSIWDVKTDNKKNVCILIKDNKNNQLIYRKYNSKMTKLLLEKKFELENSDILVSATIQCDINNNATRIIGIEKITGSFYFKFKNLTSK
;
A
#
# COMPACT_ATOMS: atom_id res chain seq x y z
N MET A 1 -25.26 28.00 -9.83
CA MET A 1 -24.29 26.92 -10.12
C MET A 1 -22.89 27.39 -10.53
N LYS A 2 -22.70 28.48 -11.30
CA LYS A 2 -21.35 28.89 -11.78
C LYS A 2 -20.34 29.38 -10.70
N LYS A 3 -20.77 29.76 -9.49
CA LYS A 3 -19.86 30.24 -8.42
C LYS A 3 -19.29 29.13 -7.52
N THR A 4 -19.89 27.94 -7.49
CA THR A 4 -19.32 26.78 -6.76
C THR A 4 -18.16 26.15 -7.53
N PHE A 5 -18.16 26.30 -8.86
CA PHE A 5 -17.13 25.76 -9.76
C PHE A 5 -15.74 26.40 -9.59
N TYR A 6 -15.66 27.62 -9.04
CA TYR A 6 -14.40 28.31 -8.75
C TYR A 6 -13.74 27.86 -7.44
N CYS A 7 -14.49 27.29 -6.50
CA CYS A 7 -13.96 26.93 -5.16
C CYS A 7 -13.10 25.65 -5.18
N LEU A 8 -13.44 24.69 -6.04
CA LEU A 8 -12.60 23.50 -6.25
C LEU A 8 -11.31 23.83 -7.03
N PHE A 9 -11.37 24.89 -7.84
CA PHE A 9 -10.28 25.35 -8.71
C PHE A 9 -9.05 25.85 -7.92
N LEU A 10 -9.27 26.40 -6.72
CA LEU A 10 -8.20 26.90 -5.85
C LEU A 10 -7.52 25.79 -5.04
N LEU A 11 -8.22 24.71 -4.69
CA LEU A 11 -7.66 23.54 -3.99
C LEU A 11 -6.70 22.73 -4.87
N LEU A 12 -6.87 22.80 -6.19
CA LEU A 12 -6.11 22.02 -7.17
C LEU A 12 -4.86 22.75 -7.70
N TYR A 13 -4.68 24.01 -7.35
CA TYR A 13 -3.47 24.77 -7.68
C TYR A 13 -2.24 24.38 -6.82
N LEU A 14 -2.39 23.43 -5.89
CA LEU A 14 -1.65 23.46 -4.61
C LEU A 14 -0.82 22.23 -4.23
N THR A 15 -0.45 21.40 -5.20
CA THR A 15 0.78 20.60 -5.06
C THR A 15 1.61 20.74 -6.33
N GLN A 16 2.51 21.73 -6.38
CA GLN A 16 3.65 21.67 -7.29
C GLN A 16 4.57 20.53 -6.82
N GLY A 17 4.15 19.30 -7.10
CA GLY A 17 5.01 18.13 -7.07
C GLY A 17 5.29 17.76 -8.52
N TYR A 18 6.23 18.45 -9.15
CA TYR A 18 6.76 18.00 -10.42
C TYR A 18 7.31 16.57 -10.23
N SER A 19 6.84 15.64 -11.07
CA SER A 19 7.38 14.29 -11.34
C SER A 19 6.95 13.06 -10.52
N GLN A 20 5.70 12.99 -10.04
CA GLN A 20 5.11 11.63 -9.82
C GLN A 20 5.15 10.78 -11.11
N ASP A 21 5.06 11.43 -12.28
CA ASP A 21 5.18 10.82 -13.61
C ASP A 21 6.55 10.16 -13.88
N HIS A 22 7.63 10.57 -13.21
CA HIS A 22 8.95 9.92 -13.35
C HIS A 22 9.14 8.74 -12.40
N ILE A 23 8.43 8.73 -11.27
CA ILE A 23 8.52 7.67 -10.25
C ILE A 23 7.67 6.46 -10.65
N MET A 24 6.51 6.71 -11.26
CA MET A 24 5.54 5.67 -11.60
C MET A 24 5.63 5.44 -13.11
N GLN A 25 6.67 4.73 -13.54
CA GLN A 25 6.85 4.38 -14.95
C GLN A 25 5.73 3.41 -15.39
N ILE A 26 4.60 3.99 -15.76
CA ILE A 26 3.43 3.32 -16.29
C ILE A 26 3.47 3.51 -17.80
N SER A 27 3.55 2.40 -18.53
CA SER A 27 3.61 2.44 -19.99
C SER A 27 2.74 1.36 -20.60
N PRO A 28 2.20 1.59 -21.81
CA PRO A 28 1.48 0.55 -22.52
C PRO A 28 2.45 -0.58 -22.95
N LYS A 29 1.96 -1.81 -23.02
CA LYS A 29 2.70 -2.92 -23.63
C LYS A 29 2.57 -2.85 -25.15
N CYS A 30 3.66 -3.08 -25.88
CA CYS A 30 3.60 -3.10 -27.33
C CYS A 30 2.73 -4.27 -27.85
N GLY A 31 2.11 -4.10 -29.02
CA GLY A 31 1.34 -5.16 -29.69
C GLY A 31 -0.08 -5.37 -29.14
N GLN A 32 -0.56 -4.48 -28.27
CA GLN A 32 -1.91 -4.55 -27.69
C GLN A 32 -2.96 -3.73 -28.46
N GLU A 33 -2.55 -3.05 -29.53
CA GLU A 33 -3.36 -2.06 -30.27
C GLU A 33 -4.67 -2.68 -30.77
N LYS A 34 -4.59 -3.82 -31.45
CA LYS A 34 -5.77 -4.52 -31.97
C LYS A 34 -6.75 -4.92 -30.87
N LYS A 35 -6.24 -5.28 -29.69
CA LYS A 35 -7.10 -5.65 -28.55
C LYS A 35 -7.88 -4.43 -28.06
N ILE A 36 -7.21 -3.28 -27.96
CA ILE A 36 -7.82 -1.99 -27.57
C ILE A 36 -8.90 -1.59 -28.57
N VAL A 37 -8.56 -1.58 -29.87
CA VAL A 37 -9.53 -1.26 -30.94
C VAL A 37 -10.75 -2.16 -30.85
N ASN A 38 -10.56 -3.48 -30.74
CA ASN A 38 -11.67 -4.42 -30.65
C ASN A 38 -12.54 -4.17 -29.42
N SER A 39 -11.94 -3.90 -28.26
CA SER A 39 -12.66 -3.65 -27.01
C SER A 39 -13.55 -2.41 -27.08
N PHE A 40 -13.08 -1.31 -27.70
CA PHE A 40 -13.86 -0.06 -27.77
C PHE A 40 -14.79 0.04 -28.99
N SER A 41 -14.54 -0.73 -30.06
CA SER A 41 -15.31 -0.67 -31.31
C SER A 41 -16.81 -0.93 -31.16
N GLN A 42 -17.20 -1.68 -30.12
CA GLN A 42 -18.59 -2.08 -29.88
C GLN A 42 -19.37 -1.09 -29.00
N MET A 43 -18.73 -0.05 -28.48
CA MET A 43 -19.31 0.82 -27.44
C MET A 43 -20.06 2.05 -28.01
N GLY A 44 -20.13 2.20 -29.33
CA GLY A 44 -20.85 3.32 -29.97
C GLY A 44 -20.25 4.71 -29.68
N LEU A 45 -18.97 4.75 -29.29
CA LEU A 45 -18.22 5.98 -29.04
C LEU A 45 -18.05 6.77 -30.34
N LYS A 46 -18.21 8.09 -30.28
CA LYS A 46 -18.26 8.97 -31.46
C LYS A 46 -16.92 9.65 -31.75
N GLN A 47 -16.06 9.80 -30.74
CA GLN A 47 -14.77 10.46 -30.84
C GLN A 47 -13.68 9.44 -31.11
N LYS A 48 -12.75 9.81 -31.99
CA LYS A 48 -11.54 9.00 -32.28
C LYS A 48 -10.62 8.90 -31.06
N GLU A 49 -10.58 9.98 -30.29
CA GLU A 49 -9.86 10.06 -29.03
C GLU A 49 -10.85 10.03 -27.88
N ILE A 50 -10.61 9.14 -26.92
CA ILE A 50 -11.41 9.04 -25.70
C ILE A 50 -10.52 9.17 -24.48
N TYR A 51 -11.15 9.44 -23.35
CA TYR A 51 -10.51 9.53 -22.05
C TYR A 51 -11.01 8.40 -21.19
N VAL A 52 -10.09 7.59 -20.67
CA VAL A 52 -10.43 6.41 -19.88
C VAL A 52 -9.96 6.61 -18.45
N LEU A 53 -10.90 6.62 -17.52
CA LEU A 53 -10.63 6.60 -16.09
C LEU A 53 -10.61 5.15 -15.62
N HIS A 54 -9.44 4.64 -15.27
CA HIS A 54 -9.24 3.25 -14.87
C HIS A 54 -8.83 3.19 -13.41
N PHE A 55 -9.62 2.54 -12.57
CA PHE A 55 -9.32 2.45 -11.15
C PHE A 55 -9.81 1.13 -10.54
N ARG A 56 -9.23 0.77 -9.40
CA ARG A 56 -9.71 -0.31 -8.54
C ARG A 56 -10.49 0.30 -7.38
N PRO A 57 -11.76 -0.09 -7.17
CA PRO A 57 -12.54 0.35 -6.02
C PRO A 57 -11.81 0.20 -4.69
N ALA A 58 -11.83 1.27 -3.91
CA ALA A 58 -11.27 1.45 -2.58
C ALA A 58 -9.78 1.12 -2.40
N ALA A 59 -9.02 1.00 -3.49
CA ALA A 59 -7.57 0.86 -3.39
C ALA A 59 -6.93 2.11 -2.75
N CYS A 60 -7.46 3.29 -3.07
CA CYS A 60 -7.20 4.55 -2.36
C CYS A 60 -8.48 5.42 -2.43
N PRO A 61 -9.40 5.30 -1.44
CA PRO A 61 -10.69 5.99 -1.48
C PRO A 61 -10.60 7.51 -1.64
N ARG A 62 -9.50 8.12 -1.17
CA ARG A 62 -9.26 9.57 -1.33
C ARG A 62 -8.76 9.94 -2.72
N CYS A 63 -7.96 9.08 -3.35
CA CYS A 63 -7.44 9.29 -4.70
C CYS A 63 -8.57 9.21 -5.74
N GLU A 64 -9.63 8.46 -5.45
CA GLU A 64 -10.82 8.33 -6.32
C GLU A 64 -11.56 9.63 -6.55
N SER A 65 -11.40 10.63 -5.68
CA SER A 65 -11.90 11.99 -5.93
C SER A 65 -11.41 12.56 -7.27
N GLY A 66 -10.20 12.19 -7.70
CA GLY A 66 -9.63 12.57 -8.99
C GLY A 66 -10.48 12.11 -10.18
N ILE A 67 -11.27 11.04 -10.04
CA ILE A 67 -12.20 10.55 -11.07
C ILE A 67 -13.28 11.61 -11.32
N TRP A 68 -13.94 12.09 -10.26
CA TRP A 68 -15.00 13.10 -10.38
C TRP A 68 -14.46 14.41 -10.97
N ILE A 69 -13.31 14.87 -10.49
CA ILE A 69 -12.67 16.11 -10.92
C ILE A 69 -12.32 16.01 -12.42
N SER A 70 -11.66 14.93 -12.81
CA SER A 70 -11.27 14.68 -14.21
C SER A 70 -12.49 14.59 -15.12
N THR A 71 -13.52 13.82 -14.74
CA THR A 71 -14.75 13.69 -15.53
C THR A 71 -15.43 15.04 -15.72
N SER A 72 -15.53 15.84 -14.66
CA SER A 72 -16.16 17.17 -14.73
C SER A 72 -15.42 18.10 -15.70
N LEU A 73 -14.08 18.11 -15.64
CA LEU A 73 -13.24 18.93 -16.52
C LEU A 73 -13.28 18.44 -17.98
N LEU A 74 -13.20 17.13 -18.20
CA LEU A 74 -13.27 16.53 -19.54
C LEU A 74 -14.64 16.75 -20.21
N LYS A 75 -15.74 16.63 -19.46
CA LYS A 75 -17.09 16.92 -19.96
C LYS A 75 -17.28 18.39 -20.30
N ALA A 76 -16.71 19.30 -19.51
CA ALA A 76 -16.74 20.72 -19.82
C ALA A 76 -16.06 21.04 -21.17
N GLN A 77 -15.12 20.19 -21.60
CA GLN A 77 -14.45 20.25 -22.91
C GLN A 77 -15.11 19.34 -23.97
N ASN A 78 -16.33 18.87 -23.71
CA ASN A 78 -17.11 17.98 -24.58
C ASN A 78 -16.33 16.72 -25.01
N LYS A 79 -15.54 16.14 -24.11
CA LYS A 79 -14.80 14.89 -24.36
C LYS A 79 -15.61 13.67 -23.93
N GLU A 80 -15.46 12.57 -24.67
CA GLU A 80 -16.03 11.27 -24.27
C GLU A 80 -15.17 10.63 -23.18
N VAL A 81 -15.83 10.25 -22.07
CA VAL A 81 -15.18 9.68 -20.89
C VAL A 81 -15.72 8.28 -20.66
N VAL A 82 -14.83 7.30 -20.57
CA VAL A 82 -15.15 5.91 -20.23
C VAL A 82 -14.61 5.59 -18.84
N LEU A 83 -15.41 4.93 -18.01
CA LEU A 83 -14.97 4.43 -16.71
C LEU A 83 -14.64 2.94 -16.81
N ILE A 84 -13.45 2.54 -16.40
CA ILE A 84 -13.05 1.15 -16.23
C ILE A 84 -12.85 0.87 -14.73
N VAL A 85 -13.64 -0.07 -14.23
CA VAL A 85 -13.64 -0.49 -12.83
C VAL A 85 -12.97 -1.86 -12.74
N ASP A 86 -11.73 -1.91 -12.29
CA ASP A 86 -10.96 -3.14 -12.04
C ASP A 86 -11.42 -3.73 -10.70
N GLY A 87 -12.33 -4.71 -10.74
CA GLY A 87 -12.85 -5.38 -9.56
C GLY A 87 -13.33 -6.78 -9.87
N GLU A 88 -13.18 -7.71 -8.92
CA GLU A 88 -13.47 -9.14 -9.14
C GLU A 88 -14.97 -9.43 -9.31
N ASN A 89 -15.85 -8.54 -8.83
CA ASN A 89 -17.29 -8.70 -8.83
C ASN A 89 -18.01 -7.43 -9.31
N GLN A 90 -18.75 -7.53 -10.41
CA GLN A 90 -19.49 -6.40 -10.98
C GLN A 90 -20.53 -5.81 -10.02
N LYS A 91 -21.26 -6.65 -9.27
CA LYS A 91 -22.31 -6.17 -8.35
C LYS A 91 -21.69 -5.32 -7.25
N GLN A 92 -20.62 -5.81 -6.60
CA GLN A 92 -19.92 -5.06 -5.56
C GLN A 92 -19.34 -3.75 -6.10
N SER A 93 -18.70 -3.79 -7.27
CA SER A 93 -18.20 -2.58 -7.94
C SER A 93 -19.33 -1.57 -8.22
N THR A 94 -20.51 -2.05 -8.62
CA THR A 94 -21.69 -1.20 -8.85
C THR A 94 -22.21 -0.60 -7.55
N ASP A 95 -22.36 -1.41 -6.50
CA ASP A 95 -22.83 -1.00 -5.18
C ASP A 95 -21.87 0.06 -4.58
N TYR A 96 -20.56 -0.17 -4.70
CA TYR A 96 -19.53 0.78 -4.31
C TYR A 96 -19.66 2.10 -5.07
N LEU A 97 -19.72 2.06 -6.39
CA LEU A 97 -19.88 3.26 -7.22
C LEU A 97 -21.14 4.07 -6.85
N ASN A 98 -22.26 3.39 -6.60
CA ASN A 98 -23.51 4.04 -6.17
C ASN A 98 -23.41 4.66 -4.77
N SER A 99 -22.49 4.20 -3.93
CA SER A 99 -22.22 4.80 -2.61
C SER A 99 -21.41 6.10 -2.70
N LEU A 100 -20.73 6.36 -3.82
CA LEU A 100 -19.91 7.55 -4.02
C LEU A 100 -20.78 8.75 -4.41
N LYS A 101 -21.05 9.65 -3.45
CA LYS A 101 -21.85 10.87 -3.69
C LYS A 101 -21.30 11.78 -4.80
N GLY A 102 -19.98 11.82 -4.98
CA GLY A 102 -19.32 12.65 -5.99
C GLY A 102 -19.36 12.10 -7.42
N ILE A 103 -19.72 10.83 -7.64
CA ILE A 103 -19.67 10.21 -8.97
C ILE A 103 -21.08 10.00 -9.51
N ASN A 104 -21.46 10.77 -10.53
CA ASN A 104 -22.69 10.53 -11.28
C ASN A 104 -22.39 9.59 -12.45
N LEU A 105 -22.94 8.38 -12.42
CA LEU A 105 -22.70 7.37 -13.46
C LEU A 105 -23.18 7.79 -14.86
N ASN A 106 -24.11 8.74 -14.94
CA ASN A 106 -24.56 9.31 -16.22
C ASN A 106 -23.55 10.28 -16.84
N ASP A 107 -22.47 10.59 -16.14
CA ASP A 107 -21.40 11.42 -16.66
C ASP A 107 -20.44 10.68 -17.59
N PHE A 108 -20.49 9.35 -17.61
CA PHE A 108 -19.65 8.52 -18.46
C PHE A 108 -20.40 8.11 -19.73
N SER A 109 -19.71 8.17 -20.86
CA SER A 109 -20.22 7.62 -22.13
C SER A 109 -20.40 6.11 -22.05
N TYR A 110 -19.54 5.44 -21.27
CA TYR A 110 -19.60 4.00 -21.06
C TYR A 110 -18.95 3.61 -19.73
N ILE A 111 -19.40 2.51 -19.12
CA ILE A 111 -18.82 1.94 -17.89
C ILE A 111 -18.49 0.47 -18.16
N ILE A 112 -17.24 0.10 -17.92
CA ILE A 112 -16.72 -1.27 -18.05
C ILE A 112 -16.39 -1.79 -16.66
N TYR A 113 -16.98 -2.93 -16.30
CA TYR A 113 -16.58 -3.69 -15.10
C TYR A 113 -15.58 -4.77 -15.52
N ASP A 114 -14.28 -4.51 -15.34
CA ASP A 114 -13.20 -5.39 -15.79
C ASP A 114 -12.91 -6.52 -14.80
N THR A 115 -13.86 -7.45 -14.65
CA THR A 115 -13.73 -8.62 -13.76
C THR A 115 -12.65 -9.61 -14.19
N SER A 116 -12.18 -9.50 -15.43
CA SER A 116 -11.09 -10.33 -15.98
C SER A 116 -9.70 -9.71 -15.86
N GLN A 117 -9.62 -8.46 -15.37
CA GLN A 117 -8.40 -7.65 -15.32
C GLN A 117 -7.74 -7.46 -16.71
N PHE A 118 -8.52 -7.56 -17.78
CA PHE A 118 -8.05 -7.48 -19.15
C PHE A 118 -7.33 -6.15 -19.42
N PHE A 119 -7.93 -5.02 -19.06
CA PHE A 119 -7.36 -3.70 -19.30
C PHE A 119 -6.10 -3.47 -18.46
N ARG A 120 -6.09 -3.99 -17.23
CA ARG A 120 -4.88 -4.00 -16.40
C ARG A 120 -3.73 -4.77 -17.07
N THR A 121 -4.01 -5.82 -17.83
CA THR A 121 -2.95 -6.56 -18.54
C THR A 121 -2.33 -5.78 -19.70
N LEU A 122 -2.99 -4.75 -20.24
CA LEU A 122 -2.51 -3.95 -21.37
C LEU A 122 -1.40 -2.97 -20.96
N ILE A 123 -1.29 -2.69 -19.67
CA ILE A 123 -0.37 -1.72 -19.08
C ILE A 123 0.75 -2.49 -18.36
N ASP A 124 1.97 -1.99 -18.49
CA ASP A 124 3.09 -2.41 -17.64
C ASP A 124 3.27 -1.37 -16.53
N TYR A 125 3.13 -1.85 -15.30
CA TYR A 125 3.36 -1.06 -14.10
C TYR A 125 4.77 -1.41 -13.64
N GLN A 126 5.77 -0.61 -14.02
CA GLN A 126 7.14 -0.92 -13.60
C GLN A 126 7.27 -0.66 -12.10
N ALA A 127 7.65 -1.72 -11.37
CA ALA A 127 7.87 -1.80 -9.94
C ALA A 127 6.65 -1.55 -9.05
N THR A 128 6.18 -2.62 -8.40
CA THR A 128 5.33 -2.69 -7.19
C THR A 128 3.97 -1.97 -7.18
N PHE A 129 3.70 -1.09 -8.14
CA PHE A 129 2.42 -0.44 -8.31
C PHE A 129 1.45 -1.41 -8.97
N ASN A 130 0.55 -1.95 -8.17
CA ASN A 130 -0.75 -2.28 -8.73
C ASN A 130 -1.59 -1.00 -8.79
N LEU A 131 -2.73 -1.05 -9.45
CA LEU A 131 -3.67 0.05 -9.61
C LEU A 131 -4.20 0.53 -8.24
N SER A 132 -3.37 1.27 -7.52
CA SER A 132 -3.58 1.71 -6.13
C SER A 132 -4.20 3.10 -6.09
N TYR A 133 -4.14 3.82 -7.22
CA TYR A 133 -4.78 5.10 -7.49
C TYR A 133 -5.43 5.04 -8.88
N PRO A 134 -6.44 5.87 -9.15
CA PRO A 134 -7.02 5.97 -10.48
C PRO A 134 -6.01 6.45 -11.52
N LEU A 135 -6.17 5.99 -12.76
CA LEU A 135 -5.41 6.44 -13.92
C LEU A 135 -6.33 7.15 -14.91
N LEU A 136 -5.82 8.20 -15.54
CA LEU A 136 -6.43 8.84 -16.70
C LEU A 136 -5.62 8.52 -17.95
N HIS A 137 -6.22 7.77 -18.86
CA HIS A 137 -5.66 7.47 -20.16
C HIS A 137 -6.26 8.36 -21.23
N LYS A 138 -5.45 8.86 -22.16
CA LYS A 138 -5.92 9.37 -23.45
C LYS A 138 -5.62 8.31 -24.51
N ILE A 139 -6.66 7.78 -25.17
CA ILE A 139 -6.55 6.65 -26.10
C ILE A 139 -7.14 7.03 -27.45
N ASN A 140 -6.42 6.74 -28.53
CA ASN A 140 -6.98 6.75 -29.87
C ASN A 140 -7.56 5.37 -30.19
N ILE A 141 -8.88 5.27 -30.30
CA ILE A 141 -9.59 3.98 -30.45
C ILE A 141 -9.63 3.45 -31.88
N GLU A 142 -9.27 4.25 -32.88
CA GLU A 142 -9.17 3.76 -34.27
C GLU A 142 -7.90 2.92 -34.47
N VAL A 143 -6.81 3.33 -33.84
CA VAL A 143 -5.49 2.69 -33.98
C VAL A 143 -5.02 1.96 -32.73
N GLY A 144 -5.67 2.16 -31.57
CA GLY A 144 -5.36 1.48 -30.32
C GLY A 144 -4.13 2.01 -29.57
N PHE A 145 -3.68 3.24 -29.87
CA PHE A 145 -2.53 3.84 -29.20
C PHE A 145 -2.93 4.63 -27.96
N PHE A 146 -2.06 4.61 -26.95
CA PHE A 146 -2.12 5.52 -25.82
C PHE A 146 -1.33 6.79 -26.17
N HIS A 147 -1.95 7.94 -26.01
CA HIS A 147 -1.26 9.24 -26.05
C HIS A 147 -0.63 9.56 -24.70
N SER A 148 -1.35 9.26 -23.62
CA SER A 148 -0.84 9.42 -22.26
C SER A 148 -1.54 8.49 -21.27
N ILE A 149 -0.85 8.20 -20.17
CA ILE A 149 -1.33 7.48 -19.00
C ILE A 149 -0.88 8.28 -17.80
N ASN A 150 -1.82 8.90 -17.09
CA ASN A 150 -1.51 9.85 -16.03
C ASN A 150 -2.11 9.35 -14.71
N PRO A 151 -1.31 9.27 -13.64
CA PRO A 151 -1.80 8.93 -12.32
C PRO A 151 -2.66 10.06 -11.76
N LEU A 152 -3.84 9.72 -11.24
CA LEU A 152 -4.70 10.65 -10.51
C LEU A 152 -4.48 10.46 -9.01
N SER A 153 -3.35 10.92 -8.50
CA SER A 153 -3.21 11.13 -7.06
C SER A 153 -4.04 12.37 -6.70
N GLY A 154 -5.01 12.20 -5.80
CA GLY A 154 -6.12 13.16 -5.58
C GLY A 154 -5.74 14.60 -5.24
N THR A 155 -4.46 14.92 -5.01
CA THR A 155 -3.97 16.27 -4.72
C THR A 155 -3.45 17.02 -5.96
N ALA A 156 -3.17 16.35 -7.09
CA ALA A 156 -2.46 16.93 -8.24
C ALA A 156 -3.32 17.15 -9.51
N VAL A 157 -4.61 16.78 -9.48
CA VAL A 157 -5.48 16.87 -10.67
C VAL A 157 -6.06 18.27 -10.81
N ASN A 158 -5.52 19.10 -11.71
CA ASN A 158 -6.01 20.47 -11.92
C ASN A 158 -6.37 20.72 -13.39
N SER A 159 -6.96 21.88 -13.66
CA SER A 159 -7.37 22.21 -15.04
C SER A 159 -6.20 22.24 -16.00
N GLU A 160 -5.03 22.72 -15.58
CA GLU A 160 -3.85 22.82 -16.42
C GLU A 160 -3.31 21.43 -16.76
N SER A 161 -3.29 20.50 -15.79
CA SER A 161 -2.87 19.11 -16.03
C SER A 161 -3.85 18.40 -16.96
N ILE A 162 -5.16 18.55 -16.76
CA ILE A 162 -6.16 18.00 -17.68
C ILE A 162 -6.07 18.62 -19.08
N ILE A 163 -5.88 19.94 -19.19
CA ILE A 163 -5.65 20.61 -20.48
C ILE A 163 -4.39 20.08 -21.15
N SER A 164 -3.29 19.92 -20.42
CA SER A 164 -2.06 19.34 -20.98
C SER A 164 -2.26 17.92 -21.47
N ILE A 165 -3.10 17.11 -20.80
CA ILE A 165 -3.45 15.76 -21.23
C ILE A 165 -4.29 15.81 -22.51
N ILE A 166 -5.24 16.75 -22.58
CA ILE A 166 -6.08 16.96 -23.77
C ILE A 166 -5.22 17.37 -24.97
N ASP A 167 -4.33 18.33 -24.76
CA ASP A 167 -3.49 18.92 -25.81
C ASP A 167 -2.32 18.02 -26.21
N ASN A 168 -1.98 17.01 -25.41
CA ASN A 168 -0.93 16.05 -25.72
C ASN A 168 -1.32 15.18 -26.93
N THR A 169 -0.60 15.35 -28.03
CA THR A 169 -0.75 14.56 -29.26
C THR A 169 0.30 13.48 -29.42
N ASP A 170 1.33 13.46 -28.59
CA ASP A 170 2.43 12.51 -28.70
C ASP A 170 1.92 11.09 -28.39
N ILE A 171 2.51 10.10 -29.06
CA ILE A 171 2.21 8.69 -28.77
C ILE A 171 3.11 8.27 -27.61
N GLN A 172 2.50 7.76 -26.55
CA GLN A 172 3.25 7.24 -25.42
C GLN A 172 4.05 6.00 -25.86
N LYS A 173 5.35 6.03 -25.60
CA LYS A 173 6.26 4.94 -25.94
C LYS A 173 5.83 3.66 -25.20
N CYS A 174 5.61 2.59 -25.95
CA CYS A 174 5.31 1.29 -25.39
C CYS A 174 6.59 0.56 -24.95
N ILE A 175 6.43 -0.41 -24.03
CA ILE A 175 7.51 -1.32 -23.64
C ILE A 175 7.39 -2.61 -24.45
N GLU A 176 8.45 -2.95 -25.18
CA GLU A 176 8.57 -4.23 -25.85
C GLU A 176 8.67 -5.35 -24.82
N LEU A 177 7.83 -6.36 -24.96
CA LEU A 177 7.96 -7.58 -24.18
C LEU A 177 9.13 -8.37 -24.77
N THR A 178 10.29 -8.34 -24.11
CA THR A 178 11.41 -9.23 -24.47
C THR A 178 10.94 -10.69 -24.44
N ASP A 179 11.23 -11.46 -25.50
CA ASP A 179 10.71 -12.81 -25.77
C ASP A 179 10.86 -13.83 -24.61
N GLU A 180 11.78 -13.60 -23.66
CA GLU A 180 11.86 -14.39 -22.42
C GLU A 180 10.54 -14.40 -21.62
N LYS A 181 9.68 -13.37 -21.76
CA LYS A 181 8.38 -13.27 -21.07
C LYS A 181 7.27 -14.17 -21.64
N GLN A 182 7.41 -14.73 -22.85
CA GLN A 182 6.36 -15.58 -23.43
C GLN A 182 6.41 -17.05 -22.96
N LYS A 183 7.54 -17.51 -22.41
CA LYS A 183 7.63 -18.87 -21.84
C LYS A 183 7.30 -18.95 -20.35
N ASP A 184 7.34 -17.83 -19.63
CA ASP A 184 6.72 -17.75 -18.30
C ASP A 184 5.21 -17.67 -18.49
N LYS A 185 4.57 -18.85 -18.46
CA LYS A 185 3.12 -19.00 -18.30
C LYS A 185 2.67 -18.00 -17.23
N THR A 186 1.93 -16.97 -17.64
CA THR A 186 1.13 -16.06 -16.82
C THR A 186 1.28 -16.32 -15.32
N THR A 187 2.40 -15.92 -14.74
CA THR A 187 2.53 -15.83 -13.30
C THR A 187 1.55 -14.73 -12.94
N LYS A 188 0.35 -15.13 -12.52
CA LYS A 188 -0.62 -14.24 -11.92
C LYS A 188 0.11 -13.59 -10.75
N ASN A 189 0.64 -12.39 -10.96
CA ASN A 189 1.17 -11.53 -9.91
C ASN A 189 0.01 -11.26 -8.96
N THR A 190 -0.12 -12.14 -7.97
CA THR A 190 -1.22 -12.19 -7.01
C THR A 190 -0.76 -11.60 -5.68
N PHE A 191 0.04 -10.53 -5.71
CA PHE A 191 -0.05 -9.60 -4.60
C PHE A 191 -1.48 -9.08 -4.58
N TRP A 192 -2.20 -9.31 -3.47
CA TRP A 192 -3.33 -8.54 -2.91
C TRP A 192 -4.23 -9.43 -2.07
N ASP A 193 -4.64 -8.85 -0.95
CA ASP A 193 -5.61 -9.35 0.00
C ASP A 193 -6.91 -9.77 -0.71
N HIS A 194 -7.39 -10.98 -0.40
CA HIS A 194 -8.73 -11.38 -0.78
C HIS A 194 -9.70 -10.87 0.27
N GLU A 195 -10.68 -10.08 -0.18
CA GLU A 195 -11.88 -9.82 0.60
C GLU A 195 -12.68 -11.13 0.71
N ILE A 196 -12.87 -11.59 1.94
CA ILE A 196 -13.81 -12.66 2.23
C ILE A 196 -15.19 -12.06 2.04
N LEU A 197 -15.91 -12.51 0.99
CA LEU A 197 -17.32 -12.23 0.77
C LEU A 197 -18.14 -12.75 1.96
N LEU A 198 -18.44 -11.87 2.91
CA LEU A 198 -19.25 -12.19 4.07
C LEU A 198 -20.69 -11.75 3.81
N ASN A 199 -21.57 -12.73 3.68
CA ASN A 199 -23.01 -12.48 3.76
C ASN A 199 -23.33 -12.02 5.19
N SER A 200 -23.57 -10.72 5.37
CA SER A 200 -24.05 -10.15 6.63
C SER A 200 -25.43 -10.74 6.97
N LYS A 201 -25.44 -11.81 7.75
CA LYS A 201 -26.65 -12.29 8.43
C LYS A 201 -26.66 -11.70 9.83
N ASN A 202 -27.79 -11.07 10.17
CA ASN A 202 -28.24 -10.62 11.49
C ASN A 202 -27.18 -10.69 12.60
N LEU A 203 -26.67 -9.53 13.01
CA LEU A 203 -25.85 -9.37 14.21
C LEU A 203 -26.50 -10.11 15.38
N VAL A 204 -25.82 -11.13 15.91
CA VAL A 204 -26.23 -11.81 17.13
C VAL A 204 -25.74 -10.94 18.28
N ASN A 205 -26.68 -10.28 18.98
CA ASN A 205 -26.50 -9.48 20.20
C ASN A 205 -25.05 -9.06 20.53
N PRO A 206 -24.67 -7.78 20.38
CA PRO A 206 -23.29 -7.32 20.60
C PRO A 206 -22.78 -7.78 21.97
N ARG A 207 -21.68 -8.55 21.96
CA ARG A 207 -21.02 -9.07 23.18
C ARG A 207 -19.84 -8.20 23.53
N GLU A 208 -19.69 -7.81 24.79
CA GLU A 208 -18.52 -7.03 25.23
C GLU A 208 -17.19 -7.69 24.79
N ILE A 209 -16.33 -6.88 24.19
CA ILE A 209 -14.96 -7.26 23.85
C ILE A 209 -14.18 -7.42 25.15
N ASN A 210 -13.61 -8.60 25.36
CA ASN A 210 -12.79 -8.92 26.53
C ASN A 210 -11.40 -9.31 26.04
N ALA A 211 -10.36 -8.71 26.62
CA ALA A 211 -8.96 -8.99 26.27
C ALA A 211 -8.57 -10.48 26.38
N ASN A 212 -9.32 -11.28 27.15
CA ASN A 212 -9.11 -12.72 27.30
C ASN A 212 -9.73 -13.58 26.20
N ARG A 213 -10.52 -12.98 25.28
CA ARG A 213 -11.11 -13.68 24.14
C ARG A 213 -10.33 -13.40 22.87
N ARG A 214 -10.30 -14.38 21.96
CA ARG A 214 -9.70 -14.23 20.64
C ARG A 214 -10.77 -13.74 19.67
N PHE A 215 -10.43 -12.69 18.94
CA PHE A 215 -11.25 -12.14 17.87
C PHE A 215 -10.50 -12.21 16.54
N ILE A 216 -11.25 -12.33 15.46
CA ILE A 216 -10.76 -12.19 14.09
C ILE A 216 -11.26 -10.85 13.57
N TYR A 217 -10.33 -10.01 13.13
CA TYR A 217 -10.60 -8.70 12.56
C TYR A 217 -10.47 -8.79 11.05
N LEU A 218 -11.50 -8.40 10.33
CA LEU A 218 -11.50 -8.31 8.87
C LEU A 218 -11.80 -6.87 8.49
N THR A 219 -10.90 -6.24 7.74
CA THR A 219 -11.14 -4.90 7.20
C THR A 219 -11.59 -5.07 5.77
N ASP A 220 -12.81 -4.62 5.46
CA ASP A 220 -13.30 -4.53 4.08
C ASP A 220 -12.81 -3.21 3.52
N ALA A 221 -11.97 -3.26 2.49
CA ALA A 221 -11.43 -2.05 1.91
C ALA A 221 -12.54 -1.29 1.16
N THR A 222 -13.43 -2.00 0.45
CA THR A 222 -14.52 -1.41 -0.34
C THR A 222 -15.52 -0.63 0.50
N THR A 223 -15.95 -1.18 1.63
CA THR A 223 -16.88 -0.47 2.53
C THR A 223 -16.15 0.33 3.61
N ASN A 224 -14.82 0.16 3.70
CA ASN A 224 -13.95 0.80 4.66
C ASN A 224 -14.43 0.59 6.11
N HIS A 225 -14.93 -0.61 6.40
CA HIS A 225 -15.39 -1.01 7.72
C HIS A 225 -14.53 -2.13 8.32
N VAL A 226 -14.65 -2.33 9.62
CA VAL A 226 -13.99 -3.42 10.34
C VAL A 226 -15.06 -4.37 10.89
N ILE A 227 -15.06 -5.59 10.40
CA ILE A 227 -15.91 -6.67 10.89
C ILE A 227 -15.14 -7.48 11.93
N ILE A 228 -15.77 -7.74 13.08
CA ILE A 228 -15.18 -8.50 14.17
C ILE A 228 -15.95 -9.81 14.35
N TYR A 229 -15.22 -10.92 14.32
CA TYR A 229 -15.73 -12.26 14.63
C TYR A 229 -15.15 -12.75 15.95
N ASP A 230 -15.94 -13.48 16.74
CA ASP A 230 -15.42 -14.19 17.91
C ASP A 230 -14.72 -15.51 17.53
N SER A 231 -14.19 -16.20 18.54
CA SER A 231 -13.51 -17.49 18.36
C SER A 231 -14.41 -18.62 17.84
N ASN A 232 -15.73 -18.45 17.85
CA ASN A 232 -16.69 -19.41 17.29
C ASN A 232 -17.03 -19.08 15.83
N GLY A 233 -16.51 -17.98 15.29
CA GLY A 233 -16.84 -17.48 13.96
C GLY A 233 -18.16 -16.72 13.90
N GLU A 234 -18.72 -16.31 15.05
CA GLU A 234 -19.91 -15.46 15.08
C GLU A 234 -19.50 -14.00 14.89
N GLN A 235 -20.16 -13.27 13.98
CA GLN A 235 -19.96 -11.83 13.83
C GLN A 235 -20.51 -11.11 15.07
N VAL A 236 -19.66 -10.32 15.73
CA VAL A 236 -19.99 -9.61 16.98
C VAL A 236 -20.18 -8.13 16.75
N TYR A 237 -19.40 -7.53 15.86
CA TYR A 237 -19.40 -6.10 15.58
C TYR A 237 -19.12 -5.78 14.12
N ASP A 238 -19.65 -4.64 13.67
CA ASP A 238 -19.40 -4.01 12.38
C ASP A 238 -19.10 -2.52 12.58
N TYR A 239 -17.84 -2.11 12.41
CA TYR A 239 -17.39 -0.75 12.68
C TYR A 239 -17.22 0.05 11.41
N TYR A 240 -18.06 1.07 11.27
CA TYR A 240 -17.94 2.07 10.22
C TYR A 240 -17.19 3.32 10.72
N PRO A 241 -16.55 4.06 9.81
CA PRO A 241 -16.13 5.42 10.09
C PRO A 241 -17.34 6.32 10.32
N GLU A 242 -17.35 7.05 11.43
CA GLU A 242 -18.42 7.93 11.83
C GLU A 242 -18.18 9.37 11.34
N ALA A 243 -19.27 10.14 11.18
CA ALA A 243 -19.18 11.53 10.72
C ALA A 243 -18.27 12.40 11.60
N LEU A 244 -18.23 12.13 12.91
CA LEU A 244 -17.38 12.86 13.86
C LEU A 244 -15.89 12.56 13.65
N GLU A 245 -15.55 11.38 13.12
CA GLU A 245 -14.17 11.00 12.80
C GLU A 245 -13.66 11.71 11.55
N LEU A 246 -14.55 12.04 10.60
CA LEU A 246 -14.24 12.82 9.39
C LEU A 246 -13.84 14.27 9.71
N MET A 247 -14.19 14.76 10.91
CA MET A 247 -14.00 16.16 11.31
C MET A 247 -12.82 16.37 12.27
N LEU A 248 -12.10 15.31 12.65
CA LEU A 248 -11.12 15.37 13.74
C LEU A 248 -9.98 16.38 13.53
N ASP A 249 -9.58 16.62 12.28
CA ASP A 249 -8.43 17.46 11.93
C ASP A 249 -8.77 18.60 10.95
N ILE A 250 -10.05 18.98 10.84
CA ILE A 250 -10.47 20.10 10.00
C ILE A 250 -10.71 21.34 10.88
N LYS A 251 -9.78 22.31 10.83
CA LYS A 251 -9.91 23.56 11.59
C LYS A 251 -10.94 24.49 10.94
N GLU A 252 -12.10 24.63 11.57
CA GLU A 252 -13.12 25.59 11.16
C GLU A 252 -12.74 27.01 11.59
N ASP A 253 -12.93 27.99 10.71
CA ASP A 253 -12.73 29.41 11.07
C ASP A 253 -13.61 30.37 10.23
N THR A 254 -14.07 29.96 9.04
CA THR A 254 -14.90 30.82 8.17
C THR A 254 -15.99 30.04 7.44
N LEU A 255 -17.07 30.75 7.07
CA LEU A 255 -18.18 30.20 6.29
C LEU A 255 -17.74 29.65 4.92
N PHE A 256 -16.69 30.26 4.34
CA PHE A 256 -16.05 29.80 3.10
C PHE A 256 -15.37 28.44 3.30
N ARG A 257 -14.66 28.25 4.42
CA ARG A 257 -13.99 26.98 4.76
C ARG A 257 -14.99 25.84 5.02
N LYS A 258 -16.17 26.14 5.57
CA LYS A 258 -17.24 25.14 5.74
C LYS A 258 -17.72 24.55 4.41
N LYS A 259 -17.92 25.39 3.39
CA LYS A 259 -18.34 24.91 2.07
C LYS A 259 -17.27 24.04 1.40
N ILE A 260 -16.01 24.46 1.51
CA ILE A 260 -14.88 23.65 1.02
C ILE A 260 -14.87 22.28 1.71
N GLN A 261 -15.08 22.23 3.02
CA GLN A 261 -15.15 20.99 3.77
C GLN A 261 -16.30 20.09 3.31
N GLU A 262 -17.50 20.65 3.09
CA GLU A 262 -18.64 19.91 2.54
C GLU A 262 -18.28 19.30 1.16
N ASP A 263 -17.67 20.09 0.27
CA ASP A 263 -17.21 19.62 -1.05
C ASP A 263 -16.13 18.51 -0.92
N LEU A 264 -15.21 18.61 0.05
CA LEU A 264 -14.18 17.61 0.32
C LEU A 264 -14.77 16.30 0.89
N ILE A 265 -15.82 16.39 1.70
CA ILE A 265 -16.56 15.22 2.22
C ILE A 265 -17.33 14.55 1.08
N ASP A 266 -18.09 15.33 0.31
CA ASP A 266 -18.92 14.81 -0.77
C ASP A 266 -18.09 14.21 -1.92
N SER A 267 -16.92 14.79 -2.21
CA SER A 267 -15.96 14.23 -3.17
C SER A 267 -15.20 12.99 -2.68
N GLY A 268 -15.29 12.67 -1.38
CA GLY A 268 -14.59 11.54 -0.77
C GLY A 268 -13.11 11.80 -0.44
N ILE A 269 -12.61 13.03 -0.63
CA ILE A 269 -11.25 13.42 -0.21
C ILE A 269 -11.14 13.35 1.31
N ALA A 270 -12.15 13.87 2.01
CA ALA A 270 -12.18 13.90 3.47
C ALA A 270 -12.74 12.60 4.08
N ARG A 271 -12.26 11.44 3.62
CA ARG A 271 -12.62 10.12 4.18
C ARG A 271 -11.61 9.65 5.21
N VAL A 272 -12.06 9.20 6.38
CA VAL A 272 -11.24 8.35 7.26
C VAL A 272 -10.99 7.02 6.55
N ILE A 273 -9.79 6.47 6.62
CA ILE A 273 -9.46 5.13 6.11
C ILE A 273 -9.12 4.27 7.31
N TYR A 274 -9.90 3.22 7.54
CA TYR A 274 -9.57 2.19 8.51
C TYR A 274 -8.55 1.22 7.93
N LEU A 275 -7.56 0.90 8.76
CA LEU A 275 -6.56 -0.12 8.48
C LEU A 275 -6.84 -1.34 9.38
N ASN A 276 -5.88 -2.24 9.49
CA ASN A 276 -6.01 -3.50 10.21
C ASN A 276 -6.23 -3.30 11.73
N ALA A 277 -7.48 -3.42 12.17
CA ALA A 277 -7.86 -3.33 13.58
C ALA A 277 -7.35 -4.51 14.43
N TYR A 278 -7.27 -4.29 15.75
CA TYR A 278 -6.85 -5.28 16.73
C TYR A 278 -7.47 -5.03 18.11
N THR A 279 -7.43 -6.02 19.01
CA THR A 279 -7.82 -5.85 20.41
C THR A 279 -6.67 -5.22 21.20
N SER A 280 -6.91 -4.11 21.87
CA SER A 280 -6.03 -3.57 22.91
C SER A 280 -6.07 -4.43 24.18
N GLU A 281 -5.07 -4.28 25.04
CA GLU A 281 -5.02 -4.98 26.33
C GLU A 281 -6.15 -4.57 27.29
N HIS A 282 -6.76 -3.40 27.09
CA HIS A 282 -7.91 -2.92 27.87
C HIS A 282 -9.25 -3.47 27.36
N GLY A 283 -9.25 -4.39 26.39
CA GLY A 283 -10.48 -4.92 25.80
C GLY A 283 -11.20 -3.93 24.88
N LEU A 284 -10.54 -2.84 24.47
CA LEU A 284 -11.03 -1.96 23.41
C LEU A 284 -10.56 -2.49 22.06
N THR A 285 -11.33 -2.26 21.00
CA THR A 285 -10.81 -2.41 19.65
C THR A 285 -10.05 -1.15 19.27
N THR A 286 -8.79 -1.30 18.93
CA THR A 286 -7.98 -0.21 18.40
C THR A 286 -7.91 -0.35 16.88
N ILE A 287 -8.34 0.71 16.19
CA ILE A 287 -8.39 0.80 14.73
C ILE A 287 -7.31 1.78 14.29
N PRO A 288 -6.17 1.31 13.76
CA PRO A 288 -5.26 2.18 13.04
C PRO A 288 -6.03 2.82 11.90
N SER A 289 -6.01 4.15 11.83
CA SER A 289 -6.72 4.90 10.81
C SER A 289 -5.78 5.93 10.19
N SER A 290 -6.03 6.25 8.93
CA SER A 290 -5.53 7.47 8.31
C SER A 290 -6.70 8.43 8.28
N VAL A 291 -6.52 9.68 8.68
CA VAL A 291 -7.54 10.74 8.56
C VAL A 291 -7.03 11.88 7.68
N PRO A 292 -7.93 12.60 6.98
CA PRO A 292 -7.57 13.79 6.24
C PRO A 292 -7.24 14.92 7.21
N ASN A 293 -6.07 15.53 7.07
CA ASN A 293 -5.71 16.77 7.74
C ASN A 293 -5.66 17.89 6.72
N ILE A 294 -6.56 18.87 6.89
CA ILE A 294 -6.69 20.00 5.98
C ILE A 294 -6.44 21.27 6.79
N TRP A 295 -5.42 22.03 6.39
CA TRP A 295 -5.13 23.33 6.98
C TRP A 295 -5.12 24.40 5.90
N TYR A 296 -5.14 25.67 6.33
CA TYR A 296 -5.21 26.81 5.42
C TYR A 296 -4.09 27.80 5.73
N GLU A 297 -3.39 28.29 4.69
CA GLU A 297 -2.50 29.45 4.79
C GLU A 297 -3.00 30.52 3.82
N GLY A 298 -3.70 31.54 4.33
CA GLY A 298 -4.42 32.50 3.50
C GLY A 298 -5.64 31.88 2.81
N GLU A 299 -5.71 32.00 1.48
CA GLU A 299 -6.74 31.37 0.62
C GLU A 299 -6.35 29.96 0.15
N THR A 300 -5.16 29.52 0.52
CA THR A 300 -4.56 28.24 0.14
C THR A 300 -4.98 27.17 1.13
N ALA A 301 -5.53 26.06 0.64
CA ALA A 301 -5.79 24.86 1.43
C ALA A 301 -4.69 23.83 1.19
N PHE A 302 -4.15 23.27 2.26
CA PHE A 302 -3.16 22.22 2.24
C PHE A 302 -3.76 20.93 2.77
N TYR A 303 -3.15 19.82 2.40
CA TYR A 303 -3.66 18.50 2.68
C TYR A 303 -2.53 17.55 3.06
N ALA A 304 -2.75 16.76 4.10
CA ALA A 304 -1.90 15.62 4.45
C ALA A 304 -2.75 14.48 5.03
N ASN A 305 -2.19 13.27 4.97
CA ASN A 305 -2.75 12.12 5.68
C ASN A 305 -2.16 12.11 7.10
N THR A 306 -3.02 12.17 8.11
CA THR A 306 -2.61 12.05 9.52
C THR A 306 -2.96 10.65 10.03
N PRO A 307 -1.98 9.84 10.46
CA PRO A 307 -2.24 8.59 11.13
C PRO A 307 -2.73 8.84 12.56
N LEU A 308 -3.72 8.05 12.98
CA LEU A 308 -4.20 8.04 14.37
C LEU A 308 -4.75 6.66 14.75
N PHE A 309 -4.83 6.38 16.04
CA PHE A 309 -5.63 5.26 16.52
C PHE A 309 -6.99 5.75 17.00
N ILE A 310 -8.03 5.03 16.60
CA ILE A 310 -9.37 5.16 17.16
C ILE A 310 -9.61 3.95 18.05
N GLU A 311 -9.79 4.16 19.35
CA GLU A 311 -10.14 3.09 20.28
C GLU A 311 -11.64 3.09 20.51
N LYS A 312 -12.31 2.00 20.08
CA LYS A 312 -13.75 1.80 20.21
C LYS A 312 -14.07 0.71 21.25
N GLN A 313 -15.08 0.96 22.08
CA GLN A 313 -15.64 -0.07 22.97
C GLN A 313 -16.71 -0.90 22.24
N ASN A 314 -17.47 -0.26 21.37
CA ASN A 314 -18.53 -0.84 20.53
C ASN A 314 -18.73 0.04 19.29
N GLU A 315 -19.69 -0.31 18.43
CA GLU A 315 -19.89 0.32 17.10
C GLU A 315 -20.10 1.82 17.15
N ASN A 316 -20.63 2.35 18.25
CA ASN A 316 -21.03 3.76 18.37
C ASN A 316 -20.29 4.50 19.50
N THR A 317 -19.25 3.91 20.10
CA THR A 317 -18.57 4.50 21.27
C THR A 317 -17.07 4.55 21.06
N ILE A 318 -16.58 5.71 20.62
CA ILE A 318 -15.16 6.08 20.65
C ILE A 318 -14.77 6.40 22.10
N LYS A 319 -13.76 5.72 22.62
CA LYS A 319 -13.19 5.96 23.96
C LYS A 319 -12.00 6.89 23.93
N ASN A 320 -11.18 6.76 22.90
CA ASN A 320 -9.92 7.47 22.82
C ASN A 320 -9.50 7.66 21.37
N ILE A 321 -8.77 8.74 21.12
CA ILE A 321 -8.15 9.04 19.83
C ILE A 321 -6.69 9.38 20.10
N ILE A 322 -5.79 8.51 19.66
CA ILE A 322 -4.35 8.72 19.83
C ILE A 322 -3.81 9.27 18.52
N ARG A 323 -3.48 10.57 18.52
CA ARG A 323 -2.92 11.24 17.34
C ARG A 323 -1.41 11.16 17.36
N PHE A 324 -0.84 10.87 16.20
CA PHE A 324 0.61 10.96 16.01
C PHE A 324 0.93 12.30 15.38
N GLU A 325 1.87 13.03 15.97
CA GLU A 325 2.44 14.19 15.30
C GLU A 325 3.20 13.67 14.08
N THR A 326 2.53 13.67 12.93
CA THR A 326 3.24 13.69 11.66
C THR A 326 3.87 15.06 11.59
N SER A 327 5.09 15.16 12.08
CA SER A 327 5.99 16.30 11.92
C SER A 327 6.38 16.51 10.45
N ILE A 328 5.46 16.32 9.52
CA ILE A 328 5.52 16.96 8.22
C ILE A 328 5.02 18.39 8.44
N ASP A 329 5.73 19.13 9.28
CA ASP A 329 5.78 20.56 9.09
C ASP A 329 6.53 20.72 7.77
N PHE A 330 5.78 20.74 6.65
CA PHE A 330 6.36 20.86 5.32
C PHE A 330 7.30 22.07 5.26
N ASN A 331 7.02 23.12 6.04
CA ASN A 331 7.84 24.31 6.17
C ASN A 331 9.17 24.09 6.93
N ASP A 332 9.23 23.09 7.83
CA ASP A 332 10.44 22.75 8.59
C ASP A 332 11.23 21.61 7.93
N SER A 333 10.58 20.76 7.13
CA SER A 333 11.21 19.71 6.31
C SER A 333 12.08 20.26 5.17
N VAL A 334 11.82 21.48 4.71
CA VAL A 334 12.70 22.24 3.79
C VAL A 334 13.99 22.69 4.49
N LYS A 335 14.02 22.74 5.83
CA LYS A 335 15.17 23.21 6.62
C LYS A 335 15.94 22.08 7.34
N GLN A 336 15.39 20.88 7.47
CA GLN A 336 16.04 19.78 8.18
C GLN A 336 16.80 18.80 7.27
N LYS A 337 18.03 18.46 7.69
CA LYS A 337 19.08 17.74 6.94
C LYS A 337 18.85 16.24 6.67
N SER A 338 17.66 15.68 6.92
CA SER A 338 17.32 14.31 6.45
C SER A 338 15.82 14.04 6.61
N PRO A 339 15.04 14.00 5.52
CA PRO A 339 13.59 13.89 5.57
C PRO A 339 13.17 12.42 5.58
N LEU A 340 13.33 11.74 6.71
CA LEU A 340 12.68 10.45 6.93
C LEU A 340 11.17 10.69 7.07
N VAL A 341 10.37 10.00 6.25
CA VAL A 341 8.91 10.11 6.22
C VAL A 341 8.30 8.82 6.73
N ALA A 342 7.37 8.94 7.69
CA ALA A 342 6.59 7.82 8.16
C ALA A 342 5.52 7.43 7.12
N VAL A 343 5.51 6.16 6.73
CA VAL A 343 4.46 5.60 5.87
C VAL A 343 3.22 5.37 6.73
N HIS A 344 2.07 5.83 6.23
CA HIS A 344 0.81 5.86 6.97
C HIS A 344 -0.15 4.71 6.62
N ASP A 345 0.26 3.79 5.75
CA ASP A 345 -0.55 2.66 5.26
C ASP A 345 -0.41 1.40 6.14
N TYR A 346 0.63 1.34 6.97
CA TYR A 346 0.90 0.18 7.81
C TYR A 346 1.54 0.56 9.12
N TYR A 347 0.86 0.29 10.23
CA TYR A 347 1.46 0.36 11.56
C TYR A 347 0.74 -0.57 12.52
N LYS A 348 1.50 -1.15 13.44
CA LYS A 348 1.03 -2.15 14.41
C LYS A 348 1.55 -1.81 15.80
N PRO A 349 0.81 -2.20 16.85
CA PRO A 349 1.35 -2.20 18.20
C PRO A 349 2.58 -3.09 18.24
N PHE A 350 3.62 -2.58 18.88
CA PHE A 350 4.95 -3.18 18.88
C PHE A 350 5.32 -3.71 20.27
N PHE A 351 4.95 -3.02 21.33
CA PHE A 351 4.88 -3.50 22.71
C PHE A 351 3.61 -2.92 23.34
N GLU A 352 3.27 -3.34 24.56
CA GLU A 352 2.36 -2.56 25.40
C GLU A 352 2.86 -1.11 25.38
N ASN A 353 2.04 -0.20 24.84
CA ASN A 353 2.29 1.24 24.79
C ASN A 353 3.30 1.75 23.73
N TYR A 354 3.57 0.96 22.67
CA TYR A 354 4.47 1.37 21.59
C TYR A 354 3.86 1.10 20.21
N PHE A 355 4.11 2.02 19.29
CA PHE A 355 3.59 1.97 17.94
C PHE A 355 4.71 2.20 16.93
N ALA A 356 4.79 1.38 15.89
CA ALA A 356 5.88 1.45 14.92
C ALA A 356 5.38 1.77 13.50
N PHE A 357 5.96 2.80 12.89
CA PHE A 357 5.69 3.26 11.54
C PHE A 357 6.89 2.98 10.63
N PRO A 358 6.72 2.35 9.47
CA PRO A 358 7.75 2.27 8.45
C PRO A 358 8.26 3.67 8.07
N LEU A 359 9.55 3.80 7.85
CA LEU A 359 10.17 5.04 7.36
C LEU A 359 10.65 4.85 5.93
N ILE A 360 10.52 5.91 5.13
CA ILE A 360 11.08 6.03 3.77
C ILE A 360 11.87 7.33 3.64
N LYS A 361 12.82 7.39 2.71
CA LYS A 361 13.68 8.56 2.51
C LYS A 361 14.16 8.69 1.08
N GLY A 362 14.24 9.93 0.60
CA GLY A 362 14.87 10.31 -0.66
C GLY A 362 14.22 9.67 -1.89
N TRP A 363 14.92 9.51 -3.00
CA TRP A 363 14.33 8.92 -4.20
C TRP A 363 14.35 7.38 -4.15
N PRO A 364 13.33 6.68 -4.68
CA PRO A 364 12.02 7.15 -5.15
C PRO A 364 10.94 7.03 -4.06
N ALA A 365 11.10 7.68 -2.90
CA ALA A 365 10.02 7.80 -1.93
C ALA A 365 8.99 8.82 -2.43
N GLN A 366 7.70 8.49 -2.27
CA GLN A 366 6.59 9.35 -2.68
C GLN A 366 6.69 10.74 -2.01
N GLY A 367 6.49 11.80 -2.81
CA GLY A 367 6.49 13.18 -2.30
C GLY A 367 7.87 13.86 -2.26
N PHE A 368 8.94 13.18 -2.69
CA PHE A 368 10.26 13.80 -2.85
C PHE A 368 10.54 14.12 -4.32
N GLU A 369 10.89 15.37 -4.59
CA GLU A 369 11.56 15.71 -5.85
C GLU A 369 12.91 14.98 -5.91
N LEU A 370 13.24 14.47 -7.09
CA LEU A 370 14.54 13.88 -7.35
C LEU A 370 15.62 14.99 -7.30
N ASP A 371 16.11 15.30 -6.11
CA ASP A 371 17.30 16.13 -5.94
C ASP A 371 18.55 15.23 -5.83
N LEU A 372 19.09 14.85 -6.98
CA LEU A 372 20.35 14.09 -7.05
C LEU A 372 21.55 14.87 -6.51
N ASN A 373 21.46 16.19 -6.39
CA ASN A 373 22.54 17.01 -5.85
C ASN A 373 22.61 16.92 -4.32
N ASN A 374 21.50 16.56 -3.67
CA ASN A 374 21.47 16.31 -2.25
C ASN A 374 21.90 14.87 -1.93
N SER A 375 23.19 14.71 -1.63
CA SER A 375 23.80 13.45 -1.14
C SER A 375 23.04 12.74 0.00
N ASP A 376 22.29 13.49 0.83
CA ASP A 376 21.50 12.89 1.90
C ASP A 376 20.21 12.24 1.37
N ASN A 377 19.68 12.67 0.22
CA ASN A 377 18.45 12.15 -0.41
C ASN A 377 18.70 11.30 -1.68
N ASN A 378 19.94 11.27 -2.15
CA ASN A 378 20.35 10.53 -3.34
C ASN A 378 20.77 9.09 -2.98
N PRO A 379 19.98 8.05 -3.28
CA PRO A 379 20.33 6.65 -2.95
C PRO A 379 21.58 6.13 -3.68
N PHE A 380 22.08 6.84 -4.68
CA PHE A 380 23.31 6.51 -5.39
C PHE A 380 24.56 7.00 -4.64
N ASP A 381 24.41 7.94 -3.70
CA ASP A 381 25.47 8.36 -2.79
C ASP A 381 25.61 7.39 -1.60
N THR A 382 26.81 7.21 -1.05
CA THR A 382 27.00 6.46 0.22
C THR A 382 26.47 7.21 1.43
N LYS A 383 26.52 8.54 1.41
CA LYS A 383 26.12 9.39 2.54
C LYS A 383 24.64 9.26 2.87
N PHE A 384 23.80 9.00 1.86
CA PHE A 384 22.38 8.63 2.01
C PHE A 384 22.12 7.61 3.13
N TYR A 385 22.99 6.60 3.20
CA TYR A 385 22.84 5.45 4.09
C TYR A 385 23.33 5.70 5.53
N ASN A 386 23.94 6.85 5.81
CA ASN A 386 24.36 7.20 7.17
C ASN A 386 23.18 7.42 8.12
N ASN A 387 22.01 7.78 7.57
CA ASN A 387 20.76 7.97 8.30
C ASN A 387 19.66 7.20 7.56
N SER A 388 19.70 5.86 7.68
CA SER A 388 18.83 4.93 6.94
C SER A 388 17.89 4.13 7.84
N GLN A 389 17.36 4.77 8.89
CA GLN A 389 16.39 4.17 9.80
C GLN A 389 15.14 3.74 9.04
N VAL A 390 14.61 2.57 9.39
CA VAL A 390 13.49 1.96 8.65
C VAL A 390 12.19 1.99 9.44
N LEU A 391 12.23 2.38 10.72
CA LEU A 391 11.05 2.47 11.58
C LEU A 391 11.11 3.68 12.51
N ARG A 392 9.96 4.33 12.71
CA ARG A 392 9.71 5.30 13.78
C ARG A 392 8.85 4.65 14.85
N VAL A 393 9.34 4.62 16.08
CA VAL A 393 8.62 4.05 17.22
C VAL A 393 8.14 5.16 18.14
N TYR A 394 6.83 5.29 18.30
CA TYR A 394 6.20 6.17 19.28
C TYR A 394 6.00 5.44 20.60
N LYS A 395 6.28 6.14 21.70
CA LYS A 395 5.93 5.79 23.07
C LYS A 395 4.53 6.36 23.41
N ASN A 396 3.95 5.95 24.53
CA ASN A 396 2.65 6.44 24.99
C ASN A 396 2.55 7.96 25.20
N ASN A 397 3.66 8.62 25.52
CA ASN A 397 3.72 10.07 25.65
C ASN A 397 3.90 10.78 24.29
N LEU A 398 3.75 10.04 23.18
CA LEU A 398 3.96 10.51 21.80
C LEU A 398 5.39 10.91 21.46
N GLU A 399 6.35 10.73 22.37
CA GLU A 399 7.77 10.80 22.02
C GLU A 399 8.11 9.68 21.04
N TYR A 400 8.93 9.99 20.03
CA TYR A 400 9.35 8.99 19.06
C TYR A 400 10.87 8.79 19.00
N LEU A 401 11.26 7.62 18.50
CA LEU A 401 12.63 7.27 18.17
C LEU A 401 12.65 6.58 16.81
N ASP A 402 13.55 7.02 15.93
CA ASP A 402 13.81 6.34 14.67
C ASP A 402 14.84 5.22 14.91
N ILE A 403 14.46 3.97 14.61
CA ILE A 403 15.25 2.76 14.83
C ILE A 403 15.43 1.95 13.54
N GLY A 404 16.33 0.97 13.64
CA GLY A 404 16.72 0.15 12.50
C GLY A 404 17.70 0.85 11.58
N GLN A 405 18.20 0.09 10.61
CA GLN A 405 18.98 0.57 9.48
C GLN A 405 18.60 -0.25 8.25
N LEU A 406 18.78 0.30 7.05
CA LEU A 406 18.73 -0.52 5.85
C LEU A 406 19.82 -1.60 5.93
N ALA A 407 19.47 -2.82 5.52
CA ALA A 407 20.45 -3.91 5.48
C ALA A 407 21.64 -3.53 4.58
N LYS A 408 22.82 -4.11 4.85
CA LYS A 408 24.06 -3.74 4.16
C LYS A 408 23.96 -3.78 2.63
N ILE A 409 23.15 -4.69 2.11
CA ILE A 409 22.98 -4.87 0.66
C ILE A 409 22.38 -3.63 -0.03
N TYR A 410 21.52 -2.88 0.66
CA TYR A 410 20.94 -1.66 0.09
C TYR A 410 22.03 -0.63 -0.19
N THR A 411 22.97 -0.47 0.74
CA THR A 411 24.15 0.41 0.59
C THR A 411 25.11 -0.08 -0.49
N GLU A 412 25.41 -1.38 -0.51
CA GLU A 412 26.32 -2.01 -1.50
C GLU A 412 25.79 -1.93 -2.93
N LYS A 413 24.46 -1.94 -3.09
CA LYS A 413 23.78 -1.98 -4.39
C LYS A 413 23.07 -0.68 -4.76
N LYS A 414 23.16 0.35 -3.93
CA LYS A 414 22.56 1.68 -4.17
C LYS A 414 21.05 1.61 -4.43
N LEU A 415 20.35 0.81 -3.63
CA LEU A 415 18.93 0.48 -3.82
C LEU A 415 17.95 1.48 -3.20
N GLY A 416 18.42 2.44 -2.40
CA GLY A 416 17.58 3.32 -1.58
C GLY A 416 16.57 2.56 -0.70
N TYR A 417 15.42 3.18 -0.46
CA TYR A 417 14.27 2.57 0.22
C TYR A 417 13.29 1.89 -0.74
N PHE A 418 13.52 1.96 -2.06
CA PHE A 418 12.56 1.46 -3.04
C PHE A 418 12.26 -0.03 -2.90
N TYR A 419 13.30 -0.80 -2.57
CA TYR A 419 13.21 -2.25 -2.38
C TYR A 419 13.05 -2.63 -0.92
N GLN A 420 12.91 -1.65 -0.03
CA GLN A 420 12.79 -1.88 1.39
C GLN A 420 11.54 -2.70 1.63
N ASN A 421 11.74 -3.91 2.14
CA ASN A 421 10.68 -4.86 2.41
C ASN A 421 10.87 -5.42 3.81
N SER A 422 10.86 -4.49 4.77
CA SER A 422 11.00 -4.84 6.17
C SER A 422 9.64 -5.11 6.79
N PHE A 423 9.62 -6.08 7.69
CA PHE A 423 8.48 -6.32 8.56
C PHE A 423 9.02 -6.66 9.94
N TYR A 424 8.14 -6.65 10.93
CA TYR A 424 8.59 -6.81 12.29
C TYR A 424 7.63 -7.66 13.12
N THR A 425 8.19 -8.23 14.19
CA THR A 425 7.44 -8.91 15.24
C THR A 425 8.10 -8.65 16.59
N SER A 426 7.41 -8.95 17.67
CA SER A 426 7.91 -8.72 19.02
C SER A 426 7.51 -9.84 19.98
N SER A 427 8.23 -9.87 21.09
CA SER A 427 7.82 -10.52 22.34
C SER A 427 7.63 -9.43 23.39
N SER A 428 7.32 -9.76 24.65
CA SER A 428 7.16 -8.72 25.69
C SER A 428 8.43 -7.91 26.01
N THR A 429 9.62 -8.37 25.61
CA THR A 429 10.90 -7.75 25.98
C THR A 429 11.83 -7.49 24.79
N THR A 430 11.49 -8.01 23.62
CA THR A 430 12.42 -8.06 22.48
C THR A 430 11.66 -7.83 21.19
N PHE A 431 12.25 -6.98 20.35
CA PHE A 431 11.84 -6.65 19.01
C PHE A 431 12.71 -7.35 17.99
N TYR A 432 12.11 -7.71 16.87
CA TYR A 432 12.79 -8.27 15.72
C TYR A 432 12.30 -7.56 14.48
N LEU A 433 13.22 -6.85 13.82
CA LEU A 433 13.03 -6.21 12.54
C LEU A 433 13.70 -7.07 11.48
N PHE A 434 12.92 -7.60 10.54
CA PHE A 434 13.38 -8.48 9.48
C PHE A 434 13.37 -7.73 8.16
N ASP A 435 14.42 -7.90 7.38
CA ASP A 435 14.42 -7.51 5.97
C ASP A 435 14.20 -8.74 5.08
N LYS A 436 13.08 -8.81 4.37
CA LYS A 436 12.73 -9.99 3.54
C LYS A 436 13.73 -10.25 2.43
N LEU A 437 14.35 -9.18 1.92
CA LEU A 437 15.25 -9.24 0.78
C LEU A 437 16.61 -9.83 1.18
N SER A 438 17.25 -9.25 2.18
CA SER A 438 18.56 -9.66 2.67
C SER A 438 18.50 -10.86 3.61
N GLY A 439 17.37 -11.11 4.28
CA GLY A 439 17.31 -12.05 5.39
C GLY A 439 18.04 -11.56 6.65
N GLU A 440 18.40 -10.28 6.70
CA GLU A 440 18.97 -9.63 7.88
C GLU A 440 17.88 -9.44 8.95
N VAL A 441 18.25 -9.67 10.20
CA VAL A 441 17.39 -9.46 11.37
C VAL A 441 18.09 -8.55 12.35
N GLN A 442 17.49 -7.39 12.62
CA GLN A 442 17.93 -6.47 13.65
C GLN A 442 17.08 -6.69 14.90
N ILE A 443 17.75 -6.94 16.02
CA ILE A 443 17.15 -7.28 17.29
C ILE A 443 17.34 -6.10 18.24
N PHE A 444 16.29 -5.72 18.94
CA PHE A 444 16.30 -4.65 19.93
C PHE A 444 15.66 -5.19 21.21
N ASP A 445 16.23 -4.90 22.37
CA ASP A 445 15.51 -5.10 23.62
C ASP A 445 14.70 -3.84 23.97
N LYS A 446 13.61 -4.02 24.73
CA LYS A 446 12.72 -2.91 25.12
C LYS A 446 13.50 -1.80 25.85
N LYS A 447 14.41 -2.20 26.73
CA LYS A 447 15.27 -1.30 27.49
C LYS A 447 16.13 -0.40 26.60
N SER A 448 16.68 -0.92 25.50
CA SER A 448 17.48 -0.16 24.55
C SER A 448 16.63 0.90 23.84
N ILE A 449 15.39 0.57 23.49
CA ILE A 449 14.46 1.54 22.90
C ILE A 449 14.08 2.63 23.91
N ASP A 450 13.85 2.24 25.17
CA ASP A 450 13.55 3.18 26.25
C ASP A 450 14.69 4.17 26.48
N GLU A 451 15.92 3.65 26.48
CA GLU A 451 17.16 4.40 26.65
C GLU A 451 17.66 5.08 25.36
N GLN A 452 16.91 5.02 24.25
CA GLN A 452 17.28 5.55 22.95
C GLN A 452 18.66 5.06 22.44
N LYS A 453 19.01 3.81 22.76
CA LYS A 453 20.25 3.15 22.33
C LYS A 453 20.03 2.36 21.03
N ASN A 454 21.07 2.35 20.19
CA ASN A 454 21.06 1.68 18.89
C ASN A 454 21.07 0.13 19.01
N ILE A 455 20.83 -0.52 17.86
CA ILE A 455 20.72 -1.97 17.59
C ILE A 455 21.46 -2.85 18.61
N PHE A 456 20.72 -3.73 19.30
CA PHE A 456 21.29 -4.67 20.27
C PHE A 456 22.11 -5.77 19.56
N LYS A 457 21.59 -6.29 18.44
CA LYS A 457 22.25 -7.35 17.67
C LYS A 457 21.71 -7.44 16.24
N THR A 458 22.58 -7.72 15.27
CA THR A 458 22.19 -8.12 13.92
C THR A 458 22.47 -9.60 13.69
N VAL A 459 21.53 -10.33 13.07
CA VAL A 459 21.64 -11.74 12.72
C VAL A 459 21.34 -11.93 11.24
N GLN A 460 22.20 -12.65 10.53
CA GLN A 460 21.97 -13.03 9.13
C GLN A 460 21.34 -14.42 9.07
N LEU A 461 20.10 -14.55 8.56
CA LEU A 461 19.41 -15.85 8.49
C LEU A 461 19.83 -16.72 7.32
N PHE A 462 20.17 -16.10 6.19
CA PHE A 462 20.67 -16.78 4.99
C PHE A 462 21.97 -16.09 4.56
N PRO A 463 23.14 -16.69 4.82
CA PRO A 463 24.41 -16.17 4.32
C PRO A 463 24.58 -16.39 2.80
N GLU A 464 23.67 -17.16 2.17
CA GLU A 464 23.72 -17.47 0.74
C GLU A 464 23.53 -16.22 -0.12
N LYS A 465 24.37 -16.10 -1.15
CA LYS A 465 24.52 -14.89 -1.99
C LYS A 465 23.19 -14.51 -2.65
N ILE A 466 22.84 -13.24 -2.57
CA ILE A 466 21.87 -12.63 -3.49
C ILE A 466 22.54 -12.52 -4.85
N THR A 467 22.53 -13.62 -5.61
CA THR A 467 23.33 -13.79 -6.84
C THR A 467 22.85 -12.90 -8.00
N ARG A 468 21.64 -12.32 -7.92
CA ARG A 468 20.98 -11.63 -9.06
C ARG A 468 20.76 -10.11 -8.94
N LEU A 469 21.45 -9.42 -8.03
CA LEU A 469 21.37 -7.95 -7.95
C LEU A 469 22.34 -7.20 -8.88
N GLN A 470 23.25 -7.89 -9.59
CA GLN A 470 24.31 -7.24 -10.36
C GLN A 470 23.82 -6.46 -11.60
N ASN A 471 22.59 -6.69 -12.06
CA ASN A 471 22.05 -6.06 -13.27
C ASN A 471 20.96 -4.99 -13.00
N LEU A 472 20.78 -4.57 -11.75
CA LEU A 472 19.66 -3.71 -11.33
C LEU A 472 20.06 -2.28 -10.95
N SER A 473 21.36 -1.94 -10.89
CA SER A 473 21.76 -0.55 -10.67
C SER A 473 21.37 0.28 -11.90
N PRO A 474 20.54 1.32 -11.76
CA PRO A 474 20.33 2.30 -12.81
C PRO A 474 21.69 2.81 -13.30
N GLN A 475 22.00 2.60 -14.58
CA GLN A 475 23.14 3.28 -15.16
C GLN A 475 22.73 4.73 -15.39
N ILE A 476 23.17 5.61 -14.49
CA ILE A 476 23.11 7.05 -14.72
C ILE A 476 24.18 7.33 -15.78
N SER A 477 23.76 7.57 -17.02
CA SER A 477 24.67 8.09 -18.03
C SER A 477 25.09 9.50 -17.62
N ASN A 478 26.39 9.79 -17.67
CA ASN A 478 26.98 11.09 -17.32
C ASN A 478 26.50 12.29 -18.19
N ASN A 479 25.56 12.10 -19.12
CA ASN A 479 25.00 13.20 -19.89
C ASN A 479 23.70 13.68 -19.23
N GLU A 480 23.73 14.95 -18.86
CA GLU A 480 22.77 15.71 -18.06
C GLU A 480 21.28 15.52 -18.42
N THR A 481 20.44 15.67 -17.38
CA THR A 481 18.97 15.92 -17.37
C THR A 481 17.96 14.81 -17.69
N LYS A 482 18.34 13.63 -18.19
CA LYS A 482 17.37 12.53 -18.31
C LYS A 482 17.92 11.26 -17.68
N LEU A 483 17.40 10.92 -16.50
CA LEU A 483 17.54 9.58 -15.93
C LEU A 483 16.76 8.63 -16.83
N ASN A 484 17.38 8.21 -17.93
CA ASN A 484 16.86 7.10 -18.72
C ASN A 484 17.03 5.86 -17.85
N LEU A 485 16.01 5.51 -17.08
CA LEU A 485 15.86 4.19 -16.48
C LEU A 485 15.70 3.19 -17.64
N LEU A 486 16.80 2.89 -18.33
CA LEU A 486 16.84 2.06 -19.54
C LEU A 486 16.51 0.59 -19.25
N THR A 487 16.38 0.22 -17.98
CA THR A 487 16.08 -1.14 -17.57
C THR A 487 14.82 -1.14 -16.71
N PRO A 488 13.75 -1.83 -17.14
CA PRO A 488 12.61 -2.09 -16.28
C PRO A 488 13.11 -2.66 -14.97
N PHE A 489 12.76 -2.02 -13.85
CA PHE A 489 13.09 -2.53 -12.53
C PHE A 489 12.42 -3.89 -12.34
N LYS A 490 13.17 -4.98 -12.57
CA LYS A 490 12.66 -6.33 -12.35
C LYS A 490 12.51 -6.54 -10.83
N PRO A 491 11.40 -7.09 -10.34
CA PRO A 491 11.30 -7.49 -8.94
C PRO A 491 12.48 -8.40 -8.61
N ILE A 492 13.15 -8.13 -7.50
CA ILE A 492 14.31 -8.92 -7.09
C ILE A 492 13.79 -10.29 -6.67
N LEU A 493 13.85 -11.26 -7.58
CA LEU A 493 13.58 -12.65 -7.27
C LEU A 493 14.76 -13.16 -6.44
N THR A 494 14.58 -13.21 -5.12
CA THR A 494 15.53 -13.87 -4.24
C THR A 494 15.36 -15.38 -4.34
N GLU A 495 16.46 -16.13 -4.27
CA GLU A 495 16.40 -17.60 -4.19
C GLU A 495 15.67 -18.04 -2.91
N THR A 496 15.72 -17.22 -1.86
CA THR A 496 15.02 -17.43 -0.59
C THR A 496 14.37 -16.13 -0.09
N SER A 497 13.18 -16.20 0.50
CA SER A 497 12.51 -15.03 1.09
C SER A 497 11.82 -15.40 2.40
N ILE A 498 11.79 -14.47 3.36
CA ILE A 498 11.03 -14.67 4.59
C ILE A 498 9.56 -14.35 4.33
N TRP A 499 8.69 -15.29 4.66
CA TRP A 499 7.25 -15.19 4.44
C TRP A 499 6.51 -14.69 5.68
N ASP A 500 6.80 -15.27 6.85
CA ASP A 500 6.15 -14.90 8.11
C ASP A 500 7.11 -15.12 9.29
N VAL A 501 6.90 -14.36 10.37
CA VAL A 501 7.60 -14.55 11.64
C VAL A 501 6.66 -14.33 12.82
N LYS A 502 6.69 -15.26 13.77
CA LYS A 502 5.97 -15.19 15.04
C LYS A 502 6.88 -15.48 16.22
N THR A 503 6.48 -15.03 17.40
CA THR A 503 7.07 -15.45 18.67
C THR A 503 6.14 -16.47 19.34
N ASP A 504 6.70 -17.55 19.90
CA ASP A 504 5.92 -18.49 20.72
C ASP A 504 5.88 -18.04 22.19
N ASN A 505 5.12 -18.75 23.04
CA ASN A 505 5.00 -18.40 24.46
C ASN A 505 6.31 -18.51 25.25
N LYS A 506 7.25 -19.33 24.77
CA LYS A 506 8.60 -19.43 25.32
C LYS A 506 9.53 -18.34 24.74
N LYS A 507 8.95 -17.37 24.03
CA LYS A 507 9.60 -16.27 23.32
C LYS A 507 10.57 -16.74 22.23
N ASN A 508 10.43 -17.97 21.75
CA ASN A 508 11.21 -18.45 20.61
C ASN A 508 10.74 -17.78 19.34
N VAL A 509 11.65 -17.52 18.41
CA VAL A 509 11.35 -16.89 17.12
C VAL A 509 11.11 -17.99 16.08
N CYS A 510 9.91 -18.02 15.52
CA CYS A 510 9.47 -18.99 14.53
C CYS A 510 9.35 -18.30 13.16
N ILE A 511 10.08 -18.79 12.16
CA ILE A 511 10.27 -18.15 10.86
C ILE A 511 9.80 -19.10 9.76
N LEU A 512 8.96 -18.60 8.85
CA LEU A 512 8.61 -19.28 7.61
C LEU A 512 9.41 -18.68 6.46
N ILE A 513 10.00 -19.53 5.65
CA ILE A 513 10.91 -19.15 4.59
C ILE A 513 10.47 -19.86 3.34
N LYS A 514 10.32 -19.14 2.23
CA LYS A 514 10.17 -19.76 0.90
C LYS A 514 11.51 -19.84 0.23
N ASP A 515 11.93 -21.05 -0.09
CA ASP A 515 13.07 -21.35 -0.94
C ASP A 515 12.57 -21.57 -2.36
N ASN A 516 12.66 -20.52 -3.18
CA ASN A 516 12.21 -20.52 -4.56
C ASN A 516 13.06 -21.44 -5.44
N LYS A 517 14.35 -21.60 -5.10
CA LYS A 517 15.29 -22.42 -5.88
C LYS A 517 14.96 -23.90 -5.78
N ASN A 518 14.68 -24.37 -4.56
CA ASN A 518 14.35 -25.77 -4.30
C ASN A 518 12.84 -26.02 -4.26
N ASN A 519 12.03 -24.98 -4.44
CA ASN A 519 10.57 -25.01 -4.29
C ASN A 519 10.12 -25.63 -2.94
N GLN A 520 10.66 -25.09 -1.84
CA GLN A 520 10.39 -25.57 -0.49
C GLN A 520 9.89 -24.45 0.43
N LEU A 521 9.08 -24.81 1.42
CA LEU A 521 8.90 -24.02 2.62
C LEU A 521 9.82 -24.55 3.71
N ILE A 522 10.55 -23.65 4.36
CA ILE A 522 11.42 -23.98 5.48
C ILE A 522 10.87 -23.27 6.72
N TYR A 523 10.49 -24.05 7.71
CA TYR A 523 10.15 -23.58 9.03
C TYR A 523 11.38 -23.67 9.93
N ARG A 524 11.78 -22.55 10.52
CA ARG A 524 12.86 -22.51 11.51
C ARG A 524 12.36 -21.95 12.82
N LYS A 525 12.80 -22.56 13.93
CA LYS A 525 12.55 -22.07 15.28
C LYS A 525 13.87 -21.77 15.94
N TYR A 526 14.07 -20.54 16.38
CA TYR A 526 15.23 -20.11 17.14
C TYR A 526 14.85 -19.82 18.58
N ASN A 527 15.81 -19.88 19.50
CA ASN A 527 15.61 -19.32 20.83
C ASN A 527 15.34 -17.80 20.77
N SER A 528 14.87 -17.22 21.88
CA SER A 528 14.53 -15.80 21.96
C SER A 528 15.67 -14.84 21.58
N LYS A 529 16.93 -15.24 21.77
CA LYS A 529 18.10 -14.42 21.40
C LYS A 529 18.58 -14.62 19.96
N MET A 530 17.89 -15.49 19.20
CA MET A 530 18.31 -15.95 17.87
C MET A 530 19.80 -16.31 17.81
N THR A 531 20.29 -17.01 18.85
CA THR A 531 21.67 -17.54 18.93
C THR A 531 21.73 -19.02 18.64
N LYS A 532 20.61 -19.74 18.79
CA LYS A 532 20.54 -21.19 18.60
C LYS A 532 19.28 -21.56 17.82
N LEU A 533 19.47 -22.29 16.71
CA LEU A 533 18.39 -22.97 16.00
C LEU A 533 17.93 -24.17 16.84
N LEU A 534 16.66 -24.18 17.20
CA LEU A 534 16.02 -25.22 18.03
C LEU A 534 15.37 -26.29 17.16
N LEU A 535 14.82 -25.90 16.01
CA LEU A 535 14.12 -26.81 15.09
C LEU A 535 14.20 -26.25 13.67
N GLU A 536 14.38 -27.13 12.71
CA GLU A 536 14.16 -26.87 11.28
C GLU A 536 13.27 -27.97 10.71
N LYS A 537 12.26 -27.58 9.92
CA LYS A 537 11.44 -28.49 9.12
C LYS A 537 11.38 -27.95 7.70
N LYS A 538 11.56 -28.83 6.71
CA LYS A 538 11.44 -28.50 5.29
C LYS A 538 10.22 -29.19 4.71
N PHE A 539 9.49 -28.48 3.87
CA PHE A 539 8.30 -28.95 3.20
C PHE A 539 8.49 -28.73 1.70
N GLU A 540 8.49 -29.82 0.92
CA GLU A 540 8.50 -29.72 -0.54
C GLU A 540 7.14 -29.25 -1.04
N LEU A 541 7.14 -28.31 -1.97
CA LEU A 541 5.93 -27.86 -2.65
C LEU A 541 5.80 -28.64 -3.96
N GLU A 542 4.69 -29.36 -4.13
CA GLU A 542 4.45 -30.12 -5.38
C GLU A 542 4.15 -29.19 -6.58
N ASN A 543 3.70 -27.94 -6.35
CA ASN A 543 3.47 -26.92 -7.37
C ASN A 543 3.91 -25.52 -6.87
N SER A 544 4.99 -24.97 -7.43
CA SER A 544 5.59 -23.66 -7.07
C SER A 544 4.71 -22.46 -7.41
N ASP A 545 3.91 -22.59 -8.47
CA ASP A 545 3.42 -21.43 -9.25
C ASP A 545 2.19 -20.77 -8.62
N ILE A 546 1.68 -21.32 -7.52
CA ILE A 546 0.36 -20.96 -7.00
C ILE A 546 0.38 -20.69 -5.48
N LEU A 547 1.51 -20.92 -4.78
CA LEU A 547 1.58 -20.57 -3.36
C LEU A 547 1.92 -19.08 -3.21
N VAL A 548 0.91 -18.30 -2.79
CA VAL A 548 0.96 -16.83 -2.74
C VAL A 548 1.32 -16.31 -1.34
N SER A 549 0.83 -16.94 -0.28
CA SER A 549 1.16 -16.61 1.12
C SER A 549 0.95 -17.81 2.05
N ALA A 550 1.65 -17.84 3.18
CA ALA A 550 1.39 -18.78 4.26
C ALA A 550 1.76 -18.16 5.61
N THR A 551 0.95 -18.45 6.62
CA THR A 551 1.07 -17.89 7.96
C THR A 551 1.35 -19.01 8.96
N ILE A 552 2.32 -18.80 9.84
CA ILE A 552 2.60 -19.73 10.93
C ILE A 552 1.67 -19.44 12.09
N GLN A 553 1.07 -20.49 12.64
CA GLN A 553 0.50 -20.43 13.98
C GLN A 553 1.30 -21.34 14.90
N CYS A 554 1.94 -20.75 15.91
CA CYS A 554 2.64 -21.51 16.93
C CYS A 554 1.63 -21.94 18.00
N ASP A 555 1.31 -23.24 18.06
CA ASP A 555 0.42 -23.76 19.09
C ASP A 555 1.11 -23.77 20.47
N ILE A 556 0.34 -23.37 21.47
CA ILE A 556 0.75 -22.91 22.80
C ILE A 556 1.20 -24.07 23.69
N ASN A 557 0.71 -25.29 23.45
CA ASN A 557 0.77 -26.35 24.47
C ASN A 557 1.55 -27.62 24.10
N ASN A 558 1.83 -27.95 22.83
CA ASN A 558 2.22 -29.33 22.50
C ASN A 558 3.53 -29.55 21.72
N ASN A 559 4.43 -28.57 21.55
CA ASN A 559 5.59 -28.65 20.62
C ASN A 559 5.21 -29.00 19.15
N ALA A 560 3.94 -29.27 18.85
CA ALA A 560 3.40 -29.44 17.53
C ALA A 560 3.28 -28.06 16.88
N THR A 561 4.15 -27.79 15.92
CA THR A 561 3.96 -26.67 15.00
C THR A 561 2.97 -27.13 13.94
N ARG A 562 1.78 -26.52 13.91
CA ARG A 562 0.86 -26.66 12.79
C ARG A 562 1.03 -25.43 11.90
N ILE A 563 1.19 -25.63 10.60
CA ILE A 563 0.99 -24.56 9.62
C ILE A 563 -0.53 -24.48 9.46
N ILE A 564 -1.18 -23.55 10.15
CA ILE A 564 -2.65 -23.53 10.29
C ILE A 564 -3.32 -22.72 9.17
N GLY A 565 -2.58 -21.84 8.47
CA GLY A 565 -3.17 -21.00 7.43
C GLY A 565 -2.29 -20.88 6.19
N ILE A 566 -2.85 -21.26 5.05
CA ILE A 566 -2.42 -20.75 3.75
C ILE A 566 -3.51 -19.78 3.36
N GLU A 567 -3.25 -18.49 3.53
CA GLU A 567 -4.25 -17.43 3.39
C GLU A 567 -4.72 -17.24 1.95
N LYS A 568 -4.05 -17.84 0.96
CA LYS A 568 -4.44 -17.71 -0.44
C LYS A 568 -4.10 -18.95 -1.26
N ILE A 569 -5.17 -19.63 -1.70
CA ILE A 569 -5.12 -20.78 -2.59
C ILE A 569 -5.94 -20.44 -3.84
N THR A 570 -5.29 -20.04 -4.94
CA THR A 570 -5.98 -19.93 -6.23
C THR A 570 -5.94 -21.27 -6.96
N GLY A 571 -6.75 -22.24 -6.53
CA GLY A 571 -6.86 -23.58 -7.12
C GLY A 571 -7.09 -24.69 -6.10
N SER A 572 -7.24 -25.94 -6.55
CA SER A 572 -7.27 -27.11 -5.64
C SER A 572 -5.85 -27.54 -5.33
N PHE A 573 -5.44 -27.52 -4.05
CA PHE A 573 -4.15 -28.04 -3.61
C PHE A 573 -4.32 -29.23 -2.69
N TYR A 574 -3.42 -30.19 -2.83
CA TYR A 574 -3.20 -31.25 -1.86
C TYR A 574 -1.83 -31.03 -1.22
N PHE A 575 -1.79 -30.76 0.08
CA PHE A 575 -0.54 -30.84 0.84
C PHE A 575 -0.27 -32.30 1.16
N LYS A 576 0.57 -32.95 0.37
CA LYS A 576 1.07 -34.28 0.72
C LYS A 576 2.26 -34.11 1.65
N PHE A 577 1.99 -34.02 2.95
CA PHE A 577 3.04 -34.08 3.97
C PHE A 577 3.66 -35.49 4.00
N LYS A 578 4.68 -35.73 3.17
CA LYS A 578 5.53 -36.92 3.30
C LYS A 578 6.22 -36.86 4.66
N ASN A 579 5.99 -37.88 5.50
CA ASN A 579 6.62 -38.10 6.81
C ASN A 579 6.08 -37.30 8.03
N LEU A 580 4.77 -37.02 8.11
CA LEU A 580 4.15 -36.75 9.42
C LEU A 580 3.73 -38.06 10.09
N THR A 581 4.71 -38.80 10.63
CA THR A 581 4.47 -39.88 11.59
C THR A 581 4.39 -39.30 13.01
N SER A 582 3.34 -38.54 13.32
CA SER A 582 2.71 -38.42 14.66
C SER A 582 1.66 -37.30 14.69
N LYS A 583 0.60 -37.56 15.47
CA LYS A 583 -0.70 -36.87 15.58
C LYS A 583 -0.67 -35.35 15.75
#